data_AF-A0A1G0YYY8-F1
#
_entry.id   AF-A0A1G0YYY8-F1
#
_cell.length_a   1.000
_cell.length_b   1.000
_cell.length_c   1.000
_cell.angle_alpha   90.00
_cell.angle_beta   90.00
_cell.angle_gamma   90.00
#
_symmetry.space_group_name_H-M   'P 1'
#
loop_
_entity.id
_entity.type
_entity.pdbx_description
1 polymer ?
#
loop_
_entity_poly.entity_id
_entity_poly.type
_entity_poly.pdbx_seq_one_letter_code
_entity_poly.pdbx_strand_id
1 'polypeptide(L)'
;MDFQIPYGRGRLQGEIPDKNLAGIFESRVNRQRPAEGGESMIRQAIENPAGSERIEVLAKSADRAVIIASDHTRPVPSRLIFPQLLQRLRSGNPNIDISILIATGCHRASTEAELIGKFGEEIVATEKIFMHDCRAETEMASLGMLPSGGELKINRMALECELLLSEGFIEPHFFAGFSGGRKSVLPGISSEKTVMGNHCARFISDPNSRAGMLDGNPIHRDMLYAAEKAKLSFIVNVVINGNREVIKAVAGNPFEAHRSGCNFLKDLCRVSVPETEIVIVGNGGYPLDQNIYQSVKGMSAAESVCAPGGVIIMAAECSDTHGGESFYRMLSEAPSP
;
A
#
# COMPACT_ATOMS: atom_id res chain seq x y z
N MET A 1 -4.75 28.49 19.69
CA MET A 1 -4.63 28.05 18.28
C MET A 1 -5.65 26.97 17.93
N ASP A 2 -6.38 27.15 16.83
CA ASP A 2 -7.35 26.16 16.31
C ASP A 2 -6.65 25.04 15.53
N PHE A 3 -7.19 23.82 15.62
CA PHE A 3 -6.73 22.68 14.83
C PHE A 3 -7.90 21.84 14.30
N GLN A 4 -7.64 21.06 13.25
CA GLN A 4 -8.59 20.09 12.71
C GLN A 4 -7.91 18.75 12.44
N ILE A 5 -8.55 17.65 12.83
CA ILE A 5 -8.05 16.29 12.59
C ILE A 5 -9.13 15.46 11.88
N PRO A 6 -8.83 14.80 10.76
CA PRO A 6 -9.75 13.84 10.13
C PRO A 6 -10.19 12.75 11.11
N TYR A 7 -11.49 12.48 11.18
CA TYR A 7 -12.08 11.48 12.07
C TYR A 7 -13.34 10.90 11.43
N GLY A 8 -13.34 9.60 11.16
CA GLY A 8 -14.39 8.96 10.38
C GLY A 8 -14.58 9.68 9.04
N ARG A 9 -15.82 9.97 8.67
CA ARG A 9 -16.15 10.73 7.45
C ARG A 9 -16.14 12.24 7.63
N GLY A 10 -15.72 12.74 8.80
CA GLY A 10 -15.71 14.14 9.16
C GLY A 10 -14.36 14.64 9.65
N ARG A 11 -14.39 15.69 10.48
CA ARG A 11 -13.20 16.28 11.11
C ARG A 11 -13.56 16.66 12.54
N LEU A 12 -12.71 16.30 13.49
CA LEU A 12 -12.72 16.90 14.82
C LEU A 12 -12.09 18.29 14.74
N GLN A 13 -12.61 19.22 15.53
CA GLN A 13 -12.09 20.57 15.65
C GLN A 13 -11.87 20.85 17.13
N GLY A 14 -10.82 21.61 17.44
CA GLY A 14 -10.51 21.98 18.82
C GLY A 14 -9.53 23.13 18.89
N GLU A 15 -9.31 23.61 20.10
CA GLU A 15 -8.39 24.71 20.39
C GLU A 15 -7.36 24.24 21.42
N ILE A 16 -6.09 24.58 21.19
CA ILE A 16 -4.99 24.40 22.14
C ILE A 16 -4.47 25.79 22.53
N PRO A 17 -4.41 26.15 23.82
CA PRO A 17 -3.80 27.40 24.26
C PRO A 17 -2.34 27.49 23.79
N ASP A 18 -1.92 28.65 23.29
CA ASP A 18 -0.59 28.80 22.66
C ASP A 18 0.56 28.43 23.60
N LYS A 19 0.40 28.65 24.91
CA LYS A 19 1.37 28.23 25.95
C LYS A 19 1.60 26.71 26.04
N ASN A 20 0.66 25.92 25.51
CA ASN A 20 0.69 24.45 25.51
C ASN A 20 1.02 23.88 24.14
N LEU A 21 1.14 24.71 23.09
CA LEU A 21 1.33 24.25 21.72
C LEU A 21 2.82 24.27 21.33
N ALA A 22 3.40 23.08 21.18
CA ALA A 22 4.74 22.95 20.59
C ALA A 22 4.74 23.23 19.07
N GLY A 23 3.65 22.93 18.37
CA GLY A 23 3.44 23.24 16.96
C GLY A 23 2.38 22.35 16.31
N ILE A 24 1.96 22.72 15.09
CA ILE A 24 1.12 21.89 14.21
C ILE A 24 1.99 21.45 13.04
N PHE A 25 2.18 20.14 12.90
CA PHE A 25 3.11 19.54 11.95
C PHE A 25 2.34 18.76 10.89
N GLU A 26 2.49 19.16 9.63
CA GLU A 26 1.77 18.55 8.50
C GLU A 26 2.73 18.17 7.39
N SER A 27 2.41 17.06 6.72
CA SER A 27 3.09 16.66 5.49
C SER A 27 2.85 17.69 4.37
N ARG A 28 3.90 18.02 3.60
CA ARG A 28 3.80 18.89 2.43
C ARG A 28 3.02 18.25 1.29
N VAL A 29 2.76 16.95 1.36
CA VAL A 29 1.90 16.20 0.40
C VAL A 29 0.51 16.84 0.30
N ASN A 30 -0.08 17.27 1.41
CA ASN A 30 -1.43 17.85 1.42
C ASN A 30 -1.49 19.25 0.78
N ARG A 31 -0.33 19.91 0.66
CA ARG A 31 -0.20 21.21 -0.02
C ARG A 31 0.07 21.05 -1.52
N GLN A 32 0.39 19.84 -1.98
CA GLN A 32 0.57 19.58 -3.40
C GLN A 32 -0.77 19.66 -4.13
N ARG A 33 -0.73 20.32 -5.28
CA ARG A 33 -1.80 20.31 -6.26
C ARG A 33 -1.33 19.50 -7.46
N PRO A 34 -2.20 18.71 -8.10
CA PRO A 34 -1.86 18.05 -9.35
C PRO A 34 -1.37 19.10 -10.37
N ALA A 35 -0.23 18.85 -11.00
CA ALA A 35 0.27 19.69 -12.09
C ALA A 35 -0.63 19.65 -13.34
N GLU A 36 -1.39 18.57 -13.49
CA GLU A 36 -2.36 18.29 -14.55
C GLU A 36 -3.40 17.27 -14.05
N GLY A 37 -4.35 16.87 -14.89
CA GLY A 37 -5.33 15.85 -14.53
C GLY A 37 -4.68 14.49 -14.24
N GLY A 38 -5.15 13.79 -13.19
CA GLY A 38 -4.55 12.52 -12.76
C GLY A 38 -4.51 11.45 -13.84
N GLU A 39 -5.51 11.41 -14.73
CA GLU A 39 -5.52 10.53 -15.90
C GLU A 39 -4.34 10.82 -16.85
N SER A 40 -4.03 12.09 -17.09
CA SER A 40 -2.90 12.52 -17.94
C SER A 40 -1.56 12.14 -17.31
N MET A 41 -1.40 12.34 -16.00
CA MET A 41 -0.18 11.92 -15.29
C MET A 41 0.04 10.41 -15.39
N ILE A 42 -1.01 9.61 -15.18
CA ILE A 42 -0.94 8.15 -15.30
C ILE A 42 -0.58 7.75 -16.73
N ARG A 43 -1.23 8.37 -17.72
CA ARG A 43 -0.95 8.12 -19.15
C ARG A 43 0.51 8.37 -19.47
N GLN A 44 1.04 9.54 -19.10
CA GLN A 44 2.43 9.90 -19.36
C GLN A 44 3.42 8.96 -18.68
N ALA A 45 3.14 8.54 -17.44
CA ALA A 45 3.98 7.59 -16.74
C ALA A 45 4.02 6.23 -17.46
N ILE A 46 2.87 5.73 -17.93
CA ILE A 46 2.79 4.48 -18.69
C ILE A 46 3.47 4.60 -20.08
N GLU A 47 3.39 5.77 -20.72
CA GLU A 47 4.04 6.03 -22.02
C GLU A 47 5.56 6.09 -21.94
N ASN A 48 6.09 6.52 -20.80
CA ASN A 48 7.51 6.75 -20.57
C ASN A 48 7.97 5.92 -19.36
N PRO A 49 7.93 4.58 -19.45
CA PRO A 49 8.24 3.71 -18.33
C PRO A 49 9.71 3.82 -17.92
N ALA A 50 9.98 3.86 -16.62
CA ALA A 50 11.32 3.88 -16.07
C ALA A 50 11.91 2.45 -16.04
N GLY A 51 13.07 2.26 -16.66
CA GLY A 51 13.85 1.01 -16.54
C GLY A 51 13.21 -0.23 -17.17
N SER A 52 12.19 -0.09 -18.02
CA SER A 52 11.55 -1.22 -18.69
C SER A 52 11.10 -0.87 -20.11
N GLU A 53 10.84 -1.91 -20.91
CA GLU A 53 10.08 -1.78 -22.14
C GLU A 53 8.66 -1.27 -21.88
N ARG A 54 8.02 -0.78 -22.93
CA ARG A 54 6.61 -0.37 -22.90
C ARG A 54 5.68 -1.58 -22.75
N ILE A 55 4.53 -1.38 -22.12
CA ILE A 55 3.52 -2.43 -21.90
C ILE A 55 3.12 -3.11 -23.21
N GLU A 56 2.96 -2.34 -24.29
CA GLU A 56 2.58 -2.88 -25.60
C GLU A 56 3.64 -3.82 -26.19
N VAL A 57 4.93 -3.61 -25.85
CA VAL A 57 6.03 -4.49 -26.25
C VAL A 57 6.02 -5.76 -25.40
N LEU A 58 5.89 -5.62 -24.08
CA LEU A 58 5.81 -6.74 -23.14
C LEU A 58 4.62 -7.68 -23.44
N ALA A 59 3.49 -7.12 -23.88
CA ALA A 59 2.28 -7.87 -24.17
C ALA A 59 2.38 -8.76 -25.44
N LYS A 60 3.25 -8.43 -26.41
CA LYS A 60 3.35 -9.17 -27.69
C LYS A 60 3.72 -10.64 -27.52
N SER A 61 4.46 -10.96 -26.47
CA SER A 61 4.96 -12.32 -26.19
C SER A 61 4.18 -13.04 -25.08
N ALA A 62 3.05 -12.48 -24.64
CA ALA A 62 2.27 -13.02 -23.54
C ALA A 62 0.85 -13.37 -24.01
N ASP A 63 0.46 -14.62 -23.78
CA ASP A 63 -0.91 -15.07 -24.01
C ASP A 63 -1.80 -14.78 -22.79
N ARG A 64 -1.24 -14.85 -21.57
CA ARG A 64 -1.92 -14.52 -20.32
C ARG A 64 -1.18 -13.44 -19.54
N ALA A 65 -1.93 -12.44 -19.10
CA ALA A 65 -1.47 -11.41 -18.18
C ALA A 65 -2.27 -11.41 -16.88
N VAL A 66 -1.56 -11.23 -15.76
CA VAL A 66 -2.19 -10.98 -14.47
C VAL A 66 -1.83 -9.57 -14.00
N ILE A 67 -2.84 -8.77 -13.69
CA ILE A 67 -2.67 -7.45 -13.08
C ILE A 67 -3.05 -7.55 -11.60
N ILE A 68 -2.07 -7.42 -10.72
CA ILE A 68 -2.33 -7.36 -9.28
C ILE A 68 -2.91 -5.99 -8.93
N ALA A 69 -4.09 -5.96 -8.32
CA ALA A 69 -4.76 -4.75 -7.85
C ALA A 69 -4.80 -4.68 -6.33
N SER A 70 -4.61 -3.48 -5.75
CA SER A 70 -4.74 -3.33 -4.29
C SER A 70 -6.19 -3.53 -3.84
N ASP A 71 -6.43 -4.03 -2.62
CA ASP A 71 -7.80 -4.27 -2.14
C ASP A 71 -8.58 -3.00 -1.72
N HIS A 72 -9.78 -3.22 -1.17
CA HIS A 72 -10.72 -2.20 -0.68
C HIS A 72 -10.15 -1.30 0.44
N THR A 73 -9.08 -1.71 1.12
CA THR A 73 -8.47 -0.90 2.19
C THR A 73 -7.60 0.22 1.66
N ARG A 74 -7.37 0.27 0.34
CA ARG A 74 -6.40 1.17 -0.30
C ARG A 74 -7.08 2.20 -1.20
N PRO A 75 -6.73 3.50 -1.08
CA PRO A 75 -7.28 4.57 -1.90
C PRO A 75 -6.62 4.66 -3.28
N VAL A 76 -6.36 3.52 -3.93
CA VAL A 76 -5.77 3.51 -5.29
C VAL A 76 -6.87 3.91 -6.29
N PRO A 77 -6.64 4.92 -7.16
CA PRO A 77 -7.61 5.36 -8.15
C PRO A 77 -7.65 4.40 -9.35
N SER A 78 -8.00 3.14 -9.10
CA SER A 78 -7.98 2.06 -10.09
C SER A 78 -8.87 2.33 -11.30
N ARG A 79 -9.98 3.04 -11.10
CA ARG A 79 -10.85 3.55 -12.17
C ARG A 79 -10.14 4.47 -13.18
N LEU A 80 -9.04 5.12 -12.79
CA LEU A 80 -8.19 5.90 -13.70
C LEU A 80 -7.06 5.09 -14.32
N ILE A 81 -6.57 4.06 -13.62
CA ILE A 81 -5.41 3.26 -14.03
C ILE A 81 -5.81 2.15 -15.00
N PHE A 82 -6.85 1.37 -14.66
CA PHE A 82 -7.21 0.16 -15.39
C PHE A 82 -7.62 0.37 -16.85
N PRO A 83 -8.45 1.38 -17.20
CA PRO A 83 -8.80 1.61 -18.60
C PRO A 83 -7.56 1.77 -19.49
N GLN A 84 -6.54 2.46 -18.98
CA GLN A 84 -5.29 2.72 -19.70
C GLN A 84 -4.40 1.47 -19.80
N LEU A 85 -4.30 0.69 -18.73
CA LEU A 85 -3.56 -0.58 -18.73
C LEU A 85 -4.18 -1.60 -19.69
N LEU A 86 -5.50 -1.81 -19.59
CA LEU A 86 -6.24 -2.76 -20.42
C LEU A 86 -6.15 -2.40 -21.90
N GLN A 87 -6.31 -1.11 -22.24
CA GLN A 87 -6.18 -0.63 -23.61
C GLN A 87 -4.80 -0.94 -24.20
N ARG A 88 -3.71 -0.69 -23.45
CA ARG A 88 -2.34 -0.91 -23.95
C ARG A 88 -1.97 -2.38 -24.05
N LEU A 89 -2.38 -3.19 -23.08
CA LEU A 89 -2.18 -4.65 -23.16
C LEU A 89 -2.85 -5.20 -24.42
N ARG A 90 -4.12 -4.84 -24.67
CA ARG A 90 -4.87 -5.25 -25.87
C ARG A 90 -4.31 -4.65 -27.16
N SER A 91 -3.72 -3.45 -27.12
CA SER A 91 -3.03 -2.89 -28.28
C SER A 91 -1.74 -3.62 -28.62
N GLY A 92 -1.04 -4.18 -27.63
CA GLY A 92 0.17 -4.98 -27.83
C GLY A 92 -0.15 -6.41 -28.31
N ASN A 93 -1.18 -7.02 -27.73
CA ASN A 93 -1.72 -8.31 -28.14
C ASN A 93 -3.26 -8.30 -28.01
N PRO A 94 -4.03 -8.19 -29.11
CA PRO A 94 -5.49 -8.15 -29.07
C PRO A 94 -6.16 -9.41 -28.47
N ASN A 95 -5.45 -10.53 -28.44
CA ASN A 95 -5.96 -11.81 -27.95
C ASN A 95 -5.48 -12.15 -26.53
N ILE A 96 -4.78 -11.23 -25.85
CA ILE A 96 -4.25 -11.47 -24.51
C ILE A 96 -5.38 -11.73 -23.52
N ASP A 97 -5.27 -12.82 -22.77
CA ASP A 97 -6.18 -13.14 -21.67
C ASP A 97 -5.74 -12.40 -20.41
N ILE A 98 -6.54 -11.44 -19.95
CA ILE A 98 -6.21 -10.59 -18.81
C ILE A 98 -7.04 -11.02 -17.61
N SER A 99 -6.35 -11.27 -16.49
CA SER A 99 -6.95 -11.50 -15.18
C SER A 99 -6.52 -10.43 -14.19
N ILE A 100 -7.47 -9.93 -13.39
CA ILE A 100 -7.23 -8.98 -12.31
C ILE A 100 -7.22 -9.77 -11.01
N LEU A 101 -6.10 -9.76 -10.28
CA LEU A 101 -5.96 -10.43 -8.99
C LEU A 101 -5.96 -9.40 -7.86
N ILE A 102 -6.99 -9.41 -7.03
CA ILE A 102 -7.10 -8.51 -5.87
C ILE A 102 -6.16 -8.98 -4.76
N ALA A 103 -5.15 -8.17 -4.45
CA ALA A 103 -4.16 -8.39 -3.41
C ALA A 103 -4.69 -8.05 -2.01
N THR A 104 -5.41 -8.99 -1.41
CA THR A 104 -5.95 -8.89 -0.04
C THR A 104 -4.88 -9.08 1.04
N GLY A 105 -3.76 -9.74 0.72
CA GLY A 105 -2.86 -10.25 1.75
C GLY A 105 -3.63 -11.10 2.77
N CYS A 106 -3.63 -10.69 4.04
CA CYS A 106 -4.38 -11.37 5.10
C CYS A 106 -5.74 -10.71 5.43
N HIS A 107 -6.18 -9.72 4.66
CA HIS A 107 -7.49 -9.09 4.84
C HIS A 107 -8.64 -9.99 4.35
N ARG A 108 -9.88 -9.58 4.64
CA ARG A 108 -11.06 -10.20 4.06
C ARG A 108 -11.14 -9.97 2.55
N ALA A 109 -11.94 -10.79 1.88
CA ALA A 109 -12.35 -10.53 0.50
C ALA A 109 -13.05 -9.16 0.37
N SER A 110 -12.83 -8.50 -0.77
CA SER A 110 -13.60 -7.31 -1.13
C SER A 110 -14.99 -7.72 -1.62
N THR A 111 -16.01 -6.96 -1.23
CA THR A 111 -17.39 -7.13 -1.68
C THR A 111 -17.57 -6.59 -3.11
N GLU A 112 -18.63 -7.00 -3.79
CA GLU A 112 -18.96 -6.49 -5.13
C GLU A 112 -19.13 -4.97 -5.16
N ALA A 113 -19.81 -4.38 -4.16
CA ALA A 113 -19.97 -2.93 -4.05
C ALA A 113 -18.63 -2.20 -3.90
N GLU A 114 -17.67 -2.78 -3.17
CA GLU A 114 -16.31 -2.23 -3.05
C GLU A 114 -15.54 -2.33 -4.37
N LEU A 115 -15.70 -3.44 -5.11
CA LEU A 115 -15.11 -3.60 -6.44
C LEU A 115 -15.69 -2.58 -7.43
N ILE A 116 -17.01 -2.39 -7.45
CA ILE A 116 -17.67 -1.37 -8.29
C ILE A 116 -17.20 0.03 -7.91
N GLY A 117 -17.11 0.35 -6.62
CA GLY A 117 -16.59 1.64 -6.17
C GLY A 117 -15.15 1.90 -6.59
N LYS A 118 -14.32 0.84 -6.66
CA LYS A 118 -12.90 0.91 -7.00
C LYS A 118 -12.62 0.95 -8.50
N PHE A 119 -13.27 0.09 -9.29
CA PHE A 119 -13.01 -0.09 -10.72
C PHE A 119 -14.07 0.56 -11.62
N GLY A 120 -15.30 0.70 -11.13
CA GLY A 120 -16.47 1.05 -11.94
C GLY A 120 -17.21 -0.20 -12.44
N GLU A 121 -18.50 -0.02 -12.76
CA GLU A 121 -19.40 -1.11 -13.16
C GLU A 121 -18.93 -1.86 -14.42
N GLU A 122 -18.45 -1.13 -15.43
CA GLU A 122 -18.01 -1.71 -16.70
C GLU A 122 -16.89 -2.75 -16.50
N ILE A 123 -15.81 -2.37 -15.81
CA ILE A 123 -14.67 -3.27 -15.56
C ILE A 123 -15.12 -4.49 -14.75
N VAL A 124 -15.96 -4.30 -13.72
CA VAL A 124 -16.46 -5.42 -12.91
C VAL A 124 -17.33 -6.38 -13.73
N ALA A 125 -18.10 -5.86 -14.68
CA ALA A 125 -18.98 -6.67 -15.53
C ALA A 125 -18.24 -7.38 -16.67
N THR A 126 -17.14 -6.82 -17.20
CA THR A 126 -16.48 -7.32 -18.42
C THR A 126 -15.15 -8.02 -18.20
N GLU A 127 -14.42 -7.71 -17.12
CA GLU A 127 -13.09 -8.25 -16.88
C GLU A 127 -13.11 -9.41 -15.88
N LYS A 128 -12.13 -10.31 -15.98
CA LYS A 128 -11.98 -11.43 -15.06
C LYS A 128 -11.33 -10.95 -13.76
N ILE A 129 -12.09 -10.86 -12.68
CA ILE A 129 -11.60 -10.45 -11.36
C ILE A 129 -11.59 -11.64 -10.40
N PHE A 130 -10.44 -11.89 -9.79
CA PHE A 130 -10.21 -12.96 -8.82
C PHE A 130 -9.77 -12.38 -7.48
N MET A 131 -10.21 -13.01 -6.40
CA MET A 131 -9.83 -12.62 -5.04
C MET A 131 -8.68 -13.49 -4.56
N HIS A 132 -7.62 -12.89 -4.03
CA HIS A 132 -6.61 -13.66 -3.30
C HIS A 132 -7.17 -14.13 -1.95
N ASP A 133 -6.91 -15.39 -1.59
CA ASP A 133 -7.09 -15.90 -0.23
C ASP A 133 -5.78 -16.53 0.25
N CYS A 134 -5.11 -15.87 1.20
CA CYS A 134 -3.81 -16.32 1.73
C CYS A 134 -3.88 -17.66 2.49
N ARG A 135 -5.08 -18.15 2.81
CA ARG A 135 -5.33 -19.42 3.51
C ARG A 135 -5.69 -20.57 2.57
N ALA A 136 -6.01 -20.28 1.31
CA ALA A 136 -6.29 -21.28 0.29
C ALA A 136 -5.00 -21.93 -0.21
N GLU A 137 -4.44 -22.87 0.56
CA GLU A 137 -3.17 -23.56 0.23
C GLU A 137 -3.19 -24.23 -1.15
N THR A 138 -4.36 -24.69 -1.62
CA THR A 138 -4.55 -25.27 -2.95
C THR A 138 -4.45 -24.25 -4.08
N GLU A 139 -4.45 -22.96 -3.80
CA GLU A 139 -4.25 -21.87 -4.78
C GLU A 139 -2.84 -21.29 -4.71
N MET A 140 -2.00 -21.77 -3.80
CA MET A 140 -0.63 -21.31 -3.64
C MET A 140 0.34 -22.18 -4.43
N ALA A 141 1.46 -21.59 -4.82
CA ALA A 141 2.61 -22.25 -5.40
C ALA A 141 3.90 -21.78 -4.71
N SER A 142 4.81 -22.72 -4.46
CA SER A 142 6.10 -22.43 -3.82
C SER A 142 7.11 -21.91 -4.84
N LEU A 143 7.83 -20.86 -4.47
CA LEU A 143 8.92 -20.22 -5.22
C LEU A 143 10.29 -20.42 -4.53
N GLY A 144 10.36 -21.37 -3.60
CA GLY A 144 11.54 -21.65 -2.79
C GLY A 144 11.57 -20.84 -1.50
N MET A 145 12.75 -20.40 -1.10
CA MET A 145 12.98 -19.77 0.20
C MET A 145 13.26 -18.28 0.07
N LEU A 146 12.69 -17.48 0.98
CA LEU A 146 13.04 -16.08 1.19
C LEU A 146 14.48 -15.97 1.74
N PRO A 147 15.15 -14.81 1.59
CA PRO A 147 16.45 -14.54 2.21
C PRO A 147 16.45 -14.68 3.75
N SER A 148 15.28 -14.51 4.38
CA SER A 148 15.09 -14.74 5.82
C SER A 148 15.02 -16.21 6.23
N GLY A 149 14.90 -17.14 5.28
CA GLY A 149 14.72 -18.57 5.52
C GLY A 149 13.27 -19.04 5.64
N GLY A 150 12.27 -18.18 5.44
CA GLY A 150 10.86 -18.59 5.33
C GLY A 150 10.53 -19.12 3.94
N GLU A 151 9.57 -20.03 3.83
CA GLU A 151 9.06 -20.48 2.52
C GLU A 151 8.29 -19.35 1.82
N LEU A 152 8.65 -19.08 0.56
CA LEU A 152 7.93 -18.16 -0.31
C LEU A 152 6.85 -18.92 -1.07
N LYS A 153 5.59 -18.71 -0.70
CA LYS A 153 4.44 -19.15 -1.48
C LYS A 153 3.59 -17.97 -1.91
N ILE A 154 3.24 -17.93 -3.19
CA ILE A 154 2.36 -16.91 -3.77
C ILE A 154 1.19 -17.57 -4.50
N ASN A 155 0.16 -16.79 -4.82
CA ASN A 155 -0.96 -17.25 -5.62
C ASN A 155 -0.47 -17.76 -7.00
N ARG A 156 -0.89 -18.98 -7.36
CA ARG A 156 -0.40 -19.66 -8.56
C ARG A 156 -0.71 -18.94 -9.86
N MET A 157 -1.82 -18.19 -9.94
CA MET A 157 -2.15 -17.45 -11.16
C MET A 157 -1.06 -16.45 -11.52
N ALA A 158 -0.47 -15.80 -10.52
CA ALA A 158 0.62 -14.85 -10.73
C ALA A 158 1.91 -15.54 -11.21
N LEU A 159 2.14 -16.79 -10.80
CA LEU A 159 3.29 -17.58 -11.22
C LEU A 159 3.12 -18.19 -12.63
N GLU A 160 1.89 -18.59 -12.95
CA GLU A 160 1.57 -19.34 -14.16
C GLU A 160 1.35 -18.43 -15.37
N CYS A 161 1.22 -17.11 -15.19
CA CYS A 161 1.09 -16.16 -16.30
C CYS A 161 2.44 -15.81 -16.95
N GLU A 162 2.42 -15.40 -18.21
CA GLU A 162 3.62 -14.95 -18.92
C GLU A 162 3.95 -13.47 -18.64
N LEU A 163 2.94 -12.67 -18.25
CA LEU A 163 3.12 -11.25 -17.93
C LEU A 163 2.43 -10.87 -16.61
N LEU A 164 3.23 -10.67 -15.56
CA LEU A 164 2.76 -10.19 -14.26
C LEU A 164 2.96 -8.68 -14.14
N LEU A 165 1.88 -7.95 -13.90
CA LEU A 165 1.89 -6.51 -13.62
C LEU A 165 1.28 -6.22 -12.24
N SER A 166 1.49 -5.01 -11.73
CA SER A 166 0.71 -4.53 -10.59
C SER A 166 0.39 -3.04 -10.66
N GLU A 167 -0.79 -2.68 -10.19
CA GLU A 167 -1.08 -1.31 -9.79
C GLU A 167 -0.79 -1.10 -8.30
N GLY A 168 -0.84 0.15 -7.86
CA GLY A 168 -0.80 0.48 -6.44
C GLY A 168 -0.60 1.96 -6.19
N PHE A 169 -0.35 2.29 -4.93
CA PHE A 169 0.05 3.63 -4.53
C PHE A 169 1.21 3.56 -3.54
N ILE A 170 1.94 4.67 -3.43
CA ILE A 170 3.09 4.83 -2.55
C ILE A 170 2.70 5.80 -1.43
N GLU A 171 2.74 5.28 -0.20
CA GLU A 171 2.61 5.99 1.08
C GLU A 171 3.73 5.53 2.01
N PRO A 172 4.15 6.33 3.01
CA PRO A 172 4.99 5.82 4.09
C PRO A 172 4.29 4.65 4.78
N HIS A 173 5.03 3.57 5.03
CA HIS A 173 4.51 2.39 5.72
C HIS A 173 5.34 2.13 6.97
N PHE A 174 4.67 2.15 8.13
CA PHE A 174 5.25 2.16 9.47
C PHE A 174 6.40 1.17 9.74
N PHE A 175 6.42 -0.01 9.13
CA PHE A 175 7.57 -0.94 9.24
C PHE A 175 8.23 -1.31 7.90
N ALA A 176 7.60 -1.06 6.76
CA ALA A 176 8.07 -1.55 5.45
C ALA A 176 8.77 -0.45 4.63
N GLY A 177 9.05 0.70 5.25
CA GLY A 177 9.47 1.92 4.59
C GLY A 177 8.32 2.60 3.86
N PHE A 178 7.92 2.02 2.73
CA PHE A 178 6.85 2.53 1.87
C PHE A 178 5.93 1.42 1.36
N SER A 179 4.68 1.73 1.02
CA SER A 179 3.80 0.83 0.26
C SER A 179 4.21 0.74 -1.23
N GLY A 180 3.41 0.07 -2.06
CA GLY A 180 3.62 -0.01 -3.51
C GLY A 180 4.69 -1.00 -3.95
N GLY A 181 4.87 -1.11 -5.26
CA GLY A 181 5.83 -1.98 -5.94
C GLY A 181 5.76 -3.42 -5.45
N ARG A 182 6.90 -3.91 -4.94
CA ARG A 182 7.07 -5.24 -4.35
C ARG A 182 6.01 -5.68 -3.33
N LYS A 183 5.34 -4.74 -2.66
CA LYS A 183 4.32 -5.04 -1.63
C LYS A 183 3.05 -5.67 -2.21
N SER A 184 2.80 -5.47 -3.51
CA SER A 184 1.72 -6.15 -4.24
C SER A 184 1.91 -7.67 -4.30
N VAL A 185 3.16 -8.15 -4.23
CA VAL A 185 3.48 -9.58 -4.18
C VAL A 185 3.50 -10.09 -2.74
N LEU A 186 4.39 -9.54 -1.90
CA LEU A 186 4.50 -9.87 -0.48
C LEU A 186 4.19 -8.62 0.36
N PRO A 187 3.07 -8.58 1.10
CA PRO A 187 2.14 -9.68 1.39
C PRO A 187 0.99 -9.85 0.39
N GLY A 188 0.83 -8.96 -0.59
CA GLY A 188 -0.43 -8.80 -1.32
C GLY A 188 -1.06 -10.07 -1.90
N ILE A 189 -0.26 -10.97 -2.45
CA ILE A 189 -0.71 -12.25 -3.01
C ILE A 189 0.08 -13.45 -2.45
N SER A 190 0.58 -13.33 -1.22
CA SER A 190 1.40 -14.35 -0.55
C SER A 190 0.59 -15.16 0.46
N SER A 191 0.96 -16.43 0.66
CA SER A 191 0.32 -17.29 1.68
C SER A 191 0.44 -16.71 3.09
N GLU A 192 -0.50 -17.04 3.97
CA GLU A 192 -0.50 -16.56 5.36
C GLU A 192 0.82 -16.89 6.08
N LYS A 193 1.35 -18.10 5.88
CA LYS A 193 2.64 -18.53 6.47
C LYS A 193 3.81 -17.68 5.98
N THR A 194 3.86 -17.38 4.68
CA THR A 194 4.89 -16.50 4.10
C THR A 194 4.77 -15.09 4.70
N VAL A 195 3.55 -14.55 4.82
CA VAL A 195 3.31 -13.24 5.42
C VAL A 195 3.78 -13.21 6.87
N MET A 196 3.38 -14.19 7.68
CA MET A 196 3.76 -14.28 9.10
C MET A 196 5.28 -14.46 9.29
N GLY A 197 5.95 -15.24 8.42
CA GLY A 197 7.40 -15.36 8.44
C GLY A 197 8.11 -14.03 8.18
N ASN A 198 7.61 -13.25 7.22
CA ASN A 198 8.13 -11.92 6.91
C ASN A 198 7.80 -10.87 8.00
N HIS A 199 6.65 -10.99 8.68
CA HIS A 199 6.20 -10.10 9.75
C HIS A 199 6.57 -10.64 11.14
N CYS A 200 7.68 -11.38 11.25
CA CYS A 200 8.12 -11.95 12.51
C CYS A 200 8.63 -10.88 13.48
N ALA A 201 8.56 -11.16 14.78
CA ALA A 201 8.95 -10.22 15.84
C ALA A 201 10.37 -9.65 15.66
N ARG A 202 11.33 -10.50 15.25
CA ARG A 202 12.72 -10.08 14.97
C ARG A 202 12.81 -9.00 13.89
N PHE A 203 11.99 -9.09 12.85
CA PHE A 203 12.00 -8.13 11.75
C PHE A 203 11.24 -6.85 12.11
N ILE A 204 10.14 -6.97 12.85
CA ILE A 204 9.38 -5.80 13.32
C ILE A 204 10.21 -4.98 14.32
N SER A 205 10.98 -5.62 15.20
CA SER A 205 11.84 -4.94 16.17
C SER A 205 13.13 -4.37 15.60
N ASP A 206 13.48 -4.68 14.34
CA ASP A 206 14.68 -4.15 13.69
C ASP A 206 14.61 -2.62 13.60
N PRO A 207 15.69 -1.89 13.95
CA PRO A 207 15.70 -0.43 13.92
C PRO A 207 15.49 0.15 12.51
N ASN A 208 15.78 -0.61 11.45
CA ASN A 208 15.56 -0.19 10.07
C ASN A 208 14.14 -0.47 9.55
N SER A 209 13.34 -1.25 10.29
CA SER A 209 11.93 -1.51 9.97
C SER A 209 11.05 -0.35 10.43
N ARG A 210 11.20 0.82 9.80
CA ARG A 210 10.47 2.05 10.14
C ARG A 210 9.91 2.75 8.90
N ALA A 211 8.98 3.69 9.12
CA ALA A 211 8.41 4.53 8.08
C ALA A 211 9.52 5.26 7.30
N GLY A 212 9.45 5.21 5.97
CA GLY A 212 10.40 5.87 5.07
C GLY A 212 11.78 5.19 4.94
N MET A 213 12.04 4.10 5.68
CA MET A 213 13.32 3.38 5.65
C MET A 213 13.23 2.11 4.79
N LEU A 214 13.94 2.14 3.64
CA LEU A 214 14.08 0.99 2.73
C LEU A 214 15.46 0.34 2.87
N ASP A 215 16.52 1.14 2.84
CA ASP A 215 17.89 0.64 2.89
C ASP A 215 18.16 0.02 4.27
N GLY A 216 18.66 -1.22 4.30
CA GLY A 216 18.86 -2.00 5.53
C GLY A 216 17.59 -2.63 6.13
N ASN A 217 16.40 -2.35 5.60
CA ASN A 217 15.15 -2.90 6.13
C ASN A 217 15.00 -4.40 5.75
N PRO A 218 14.99 -5.32 6.74
CA PRO A 218 14.95 -6.76 6.47
C PRO A 218 13.62 -7.23 5.89
N ILE A 219 12.51 -6.57 6.28
CA ILE A 219 11.17 -6.84 5.73
C ILE A 219 11.17 -6.49 4.24
N HIS A 220 11.68 -5.31 3.89
CA HIS A 220 11.75 -4.84 2.52
C HIS A 220 12.60 -5.75 1.62
N ARG A 221 13.75 -6.23 2.12
CA ARG A 221 14.65 -7.13 1.40
C ARG A 221 13.94 -8.40 0.93
N ASP A 222 13.18 -9.03 1.83
CA ASP A 222 12.40 -10.22 1.48
C ASP A 222 11.29 -9.91 0.47
N MET A 223 10.62 -8.75 0.59
CA MET A 223 9.61 -8.33 -0.38
C MET A 223 10.21 -8.11 -1.78
N LEU A 224 11.39 -7.49 -1.87
CA LEU A 224 12.11 -7.32 -3.15
C LEU A 224 12.39 -8.68 -3.81
N TYR A 225 12.96 -9.60 -3.04
CA TYR A 225 13.26 -10.95 -3.51
C TYR A 225 11.98 -11.68 -3.97
N ALA A 226 10.88 -11.56 -3.22
CA ALA A 226 9.61 -12.17 -3.59
C ALA A 226 9.08 -11.63 -4.93
N ALA A 227 9.12 -10.31 -5.13
CA ALA A 227 8.69 -9.68 -6.38
C ALA A 227 9.58 -10.07 -7.57
N GLU A 228 10.89 -10.18 -7.36
CA GLU A 228 11.83 -10.67 -8.38
C GLU A 228 11.56 -12.13 -8.75
N LYS A 229 11.39 -13.02 -7.76
CA LYS A 229 11.06 -14.43 -7.98
C LYS A 229 9.70 -14.63 -8.65
N ALA A 230 8.73 -13.79 -8.32
CA ALA A 230 7.42 -13.77 -8.97
C ALA A 230 7.47 -13.23 -10.41
N LYS A 231 8.64 -12.72 -10.87
CA LYS A 231 8.80 -12.08 -12.17
C LYS A 231 7.79 -10.96 -12.39
N LEU A 232 7.57 -10.13 -11.36
CA LEU A 232 6.80 -8.90 -11.54
C LEU A 232 7.52 -8.06 -12.59
N SER A 233 6.88 -7.81 -13.73
CA SER A 233 7.54 -7.24 -14.92
C SER A 233 7.34 -5.74 -15.03
N PHE A 234 6.20 -5.24 -14.57
CA PHE A 234 5.81 -3.84 -14.75
C PHE A 234 4.90 -3.38 -13.61
N ILE A 235 5.08 -2.15 -13.14
CA ILE A 235 4.19 -1.53 -12.17
C ILE A 235 3.60 -0.22 -12.69
N VAL A 236 2.43 0.14 -12.17
CA VAL A 236 1.93 1.51 -12.18
C VAL A 236 1.63 1.89 -10.74
N ASN A 237 2.37 2.85 -10.20
CA ASN A 237 2.14 3.34 -8.85
C ASN A 237 1.86 4.83 -8.87
N VAL A 238 0.93 5.26 -8.03
CA VAL A 238 0.61 6.68 -7.86
C VAL A 238 0.98 7.16 -6.46
N VAL A 239 1.22 8.46 -6.33
CA VAL A 239 1.19 9.18 -5.06
C VAL A 239 -0.02 10.10 -5.10
N ILE A 240 -0.80 10.09 -4.04
CA ILE A 240 -2.02 10.91 -3.92
C ILE A 240 -1.89 11.92 -2.78
N ASN A 241 -2.57 13.06 -2.90
CA ASN A 241 -2.68 14.04 -1.81
C ASN A 241 -3.83 13.70 -0.84
N GLY A 242 -4.04 14.54 0.18
CA GLY A 242 -5.13 14.39 1.15
C GLY A 242 -6.55 14.43 0.56
N ASN A 243 -6.72 14.93 -0.67
CA ASN A 243 -7.99 14.90 -1.42
C ASN A 243 -8.12 13.66 -2.31
N ARG A 244 -7.18 12.71 -2.24
CA ARG A 244 -7.06 11.53 -3.11
C ARG A 244 -6.82 11.86 -4.59
N GLU A 245 -6.29 13.04 -4.87
CA GLU A 245 -5.88 13.45 -6.21
C GLU A 245 -4.47 12.96 -6.51
N VAL A 246 -4.23 12.44 -7.71
CA VAL A 246 -2.90 12.00 -8.14
C VAL A 246 -1.98 13.21 -8.27
N ILE A 247 -0.86 13.19 -7.53
CA ILE A 247 0.18 14.23 -7.60
C ILE A 247 1.48 13.73 -8.25
N LYS A 248 1.61 12.41 -8.39
CA LYS A 248 2.69 11.75 -9.14
C LYS A 248 2.21 10.40 -9.61
N ALA A 249 2.57 10.02 -10.82
CA ALA A 249 2.52 8.64 -11.29
C ALA A 249 3.92 8.19 -11.69
N VAL A 250 4.23 6.92 -11.44
CA VAL A 250 5.45 6.24 -11.87
C VAL A 250 5.05 4.90 -12.46
N ALA A 251 5.68 4.52 -13.56
CA ALA A 251 5.45 3.22 -14.18
C ALA A 251 6.75 2.66 -14.75
N GLY A 252 6.79 1.35 -14.97
CA GLY A 252 7.95 0.66 -15.53
C GLY A 252 8.46 -0.46 -14.63
N ASN A 253 9.79 -0.62 -14.58
CA ASN A 253 10.47 -1.61 -13.76
C ASN A 253 10.01 -1.52 -12.30
N PRO A 254 9.65 -2.63 -11.65
CA PRO A 254 9.08 -2.61 -10.31
C PRO A 254 9.97 -2.02 -9.22
N PHE A 255 11.28 -2.02 -9.43
CA PHE A 255 12.26 -1.54 -8.45
C PHE A 255 12.62 -0.09 -8.72
N GLU A 256 12.96 0.26 -9.97
CA GLU A 256 13.34 1.62 -10.33
C GLU A 256 12.18 2.60 -10.26
N ALA A 257 11.02 2.24 -10.84
CA ALA A 257 9.84 3.10 -10.82
C ALA A 257 9.36 3.32 -9.37
N HIS A 258 9.35 2.25 -8.56
CA HIS A 258 8.97 2.33 -7.15
C HIS A 258 9.93 3.22 -6.35
N ARG A 259 11.24 3.06 -6.53
CA ARG A 259 12.25 3.89 -5.86
C ARG A 259 12.10 5.36 -6.25
N SER A 260 11.84 5.65 -7.52
CA SER A 260 11.58 7.02 -8.00
C SER A 260 10.36 7.65 -7.29
N GLY A 261 9.26 6.91 -7.20
CA GLY A 261 8.06 7.36 -6.47
C GLY A 261 8.30 7.56 -4.97
N CYS A 262 9.09 6.68 -4.35
CA CYS A 262 9.47 6.82 -2.93
C CYS A 262 10.35 8.04 -2.69
N ASN A 263 11.33 8.31 -3.56
CA ASN A 263 12.19 9.48 -3.45
C ASN A 263 11.38 10.78 -3.57
N PHE A 264 10.46 10.86 -4.54
CA PHE A 264 9.53 11.98 -4.68
C PHE A 264 8.72 12.20 -3.39
N LEU A 265 8.15 11.13 -2.83
CA LEU A 265 7.31 11.22 -1.64
C LEU A 265 8.10 11.56 -0.37
N LYS A 266 9.31 10.99 -0.22
CA LYS A 266 10.17 11.16 0.96
C LYS A 266 10.40 12.63 1.28
N ASP A 267 10.65 13.45 0.26
CA ASP A 267 10.87 14.89 0.45
C ASP A 267 9.60 15.60 0.90
N LEU A 268 8.42 15.14 0.49
CA LEU A 268 7.15 15.76 0.84
C LEU A 268 6.64 15.35 2.22
N CYS A 269 6.86 14.10 2.63
CA CYS A 269 6.29 13.54 3.85
C CYS A 269 7.22 13.60 5.07
N ARG A 270 8.51 13.94 4.91
CA ARG A 270 9.43 14.10 6.04
C ARG A 270 9.15 15.42 6.75
N VAL A 271 8.81 15.34 8.03
CA VAL A 271 8.57 16.50 8.90
C VAL A 271 9.50 16.41 10.10
N SER A 272 10.16 17.52 10.43
CA SER A 272 10.96 17.64 11.65
C SER A 272 10.05 18.13 12.76
N VAL A 273 9.94 17.35 13.83
CA VAL A 273 9.08 17.63 14.98
C VAL A 273 9.96 17.57 16.22
N PRO A 274 9.90 18.55 17.13
CA PRO A 274 10.60 18.45 18.41
C PRO A 274 10.00 17.34 19.26
N GLU A 275 10.82 16.67 20.05
CA GLU A 275 10.34 15.72 21.04
C GLU A 275 9.40 16.44 22.04
N THR A 276 8.26 15.83 22.37
CA THR A 276 7.24 16.46 23.23
C THR A 276 6.51 15.46 24.12
N GLU A 277 5.98 15.93 25.25
CA GLU A 277 5.31 15.10 26.26
C GLU A 277 3.90 14.66 25.84
N ILE A 278 3.22 15.42 24.98
CA ILE A 278 1.86 15.11 24.51
C ILE A 278 1.80 15.26 22.99
N VAL A 279 1.42 14.19 22.31
CA VAL A 279 1.24 14.17 20.85
C VAL A 279 -0.20 13.85 20.51
N ILE A 280 -0.87 14.74 19.77
CA ILE A 280 -2.20 14.48 19.22
C ILE A 280 -2.03 14.10 17.75
N VAL A 281 -2.55 12.93 17.37
CA VAL A 281 -2.42 12.38 16.01
C VAL A 281 -3.73 11.73 15.58
N GLY A 282 -3.98 11.66 14.27
CA GLY A 282 -5.11 10.91 13.70
C GLY A 282 -4.64 9.87 12.69
N ASN A 283 -5.56 9.01 12.24
CA ASN A 283 -5.24 7.99 11.21
C ASN A 283 -5.67 8.38 9.79
N GLY A 284 -6.02 9.66 9.55
CA GLY A 284 -6.40 10.17 8.23
C GLY A 284 -7.90 10.06 7.89
N GLY A 285 -8.75 9.66 8.85
CA GLY A 285 -10.19 9.49 8.64
C GLY A 285 -10.54 8.27 7.78
N TYR A 286 -11.83 8.09 7.49
CA TYR A 286 -12.36 6.90 6.82
C TYR A 286 -11.89 6.82 5.35
N PRO A 287 -11.50 5.63 4.84
CA PRO A 287 -11.53 4.32 5.49
C PRO A 287 -10.24 3.95 6.25
N LEU A 288 -9.31 4.88 6.42
CA LEU A 288 -8.00 4.58 7.02
C LEU A 288 -8.08 4.44 8.55
N ASP A 289 -9.05 5.05 9.21
CA ASP A 289 -9.26 4.97 10.66
C ASP A 289 -10.39 4.00 11.06
N GLN A 290 -10.78 3.08 10.16
CA GLN A 290 -11.93 2.20 10.36
C GLN A 290 -11.75 1.17 11.49
N ASN A 291 -10.55 0.91 12.02
CA ASN A 291 -10.38 0.01 13.17
C ASN A 291 -9.10 0.29 13.97
N ILE A 292 -9.01 -0.29 15.17
CA ILE A 292 -7.86 -0.13 16.08
C ILE A 292 -6.57 -0.68 15.44
N TYR A 293 -6.63 -1.81 14.72
CA TYR A 293 -5.47 -2.35 14.01
C TYR A 293 -4.83 -1.32 13.06
N GLN A 294 -5.63 -0.57 12.29
CA GLN A 294 -5.10 0.47 11.42
C GLN A 294 -4.57 1.68 12.20
N SER A 295 -5.16 2.03 13.35
CA SER A 295 -4.80 3.20 14.15
C SER A 295 -3.38 3.14 14.72
N VAL A 296 -2.82 1.93 14.90
CA VAL A 296 -1.42 1.70 15.27
C VAL A 296 -0.44 2.39 14.31
N LYS A 297 -0.81 2.60 13.03
CA LYS A 297 0.01 3.35 12.08
C LYS A 297 0.19 4.81 12.51
N GLY A 298 -0.90 5.51 12.83
CA GLY A 298 -0.84 6.87 13.35
C GLY A 298 -0.11 6.94 14.68
N MET A 299 -0.34 5.96 15.56
CA MET A 299 0.40 5.85 16.83
C MET A 299 1.91 5.74 16.62
N SER A 300 2.39 4.97 15.63
CA SER A 300 3.83 4.87 15.34
C SER A 300 4.45 6.19 14.86
N ALA A 301 3.68 7.06 14.19
CA ALA A 301 4.15 8.40 13.86
C ALA A 301 4.29 9.25 15.12
N ALA A 302 3.33 9.18 16.04
CA ALA A 302 3.39 9.88 17.31
C ALA A 302 4.50 9.33 18.23
N GLU A 303 4.70 8.02 18.29
CA GLU A 303 5.79 7.37 19.05
C GLU A 303 7.16 7.95 18.66
N SER A 304 7.39 8.22 17.38
CA SER A 304 8.69 8.71 16.89
C SER A 304 9.09 10.10 17.41
N VAL A 305 8.15 10.84 18.03
CA VAL A 305 8.34 12.22 18.50
C VAL A 305 7.84 12.42 19.94
N CYS A 306 7.23 11.39 20.55
CA CYS A 306 6.73 11.45 21.91
C CYS A 306 7.88 11.14 22.88
N ALA A 307 8.06 11.98 23.90
CA ALA A 307 9.04 11.75 24.94
C ALA A 307 8.75 10.42 25.69
N PRO A 308 9.78 9.71 26.19
CA PRO A 308 9.57 8.54 27.03
C PRO A 308 8.67 8.84 28.24
N GLY A 309 7.60 8.06 28.41
CA GLY A 309 6.59 8.27 29.46
C GLY A 309 5.53 9.34 29.14
N GLY A 310 5.59 9.95 27.94
CA GLY A 310 4.59 10.89 27.46
C GLY A 310 3.26 10.24 27.05
N VAL A 311 2.33 11.06 26.55
CA VAL A 311 0.96 10.69 26.23
C VAL A 311 0.68 10.87 24.73
N ILE A 312 0.24 9.80 24.07
CA ILE A 312 -0.27 9.85 22.70
C ILE A 312 -1.80 9.87 22.74
N ILE A 313 -2.40 10.92 22.17
CA ILE A 313 -3.84 11.05 21.98
C ILE A 313 -4.15 10.67 20.52
N MET A 314 -4.74 9.49 20.33
CA MET A 314 -5.08 8.95 19.01
C MET A 314 -6.55 9.26 18.64
N ALA A 315 -6.76 10.05 17.59
CA ALA A 315 -8.07 10.29 16.99
C ALA A 315 -8.33 9.30 15.85
N ALA A 316 -9.18 8.30 16.10
CA ALA A 316 -9.65 7.33 15.10
C ALA A 316 -11.08 6.89 15.43
N GLU A 317 -11.98 6.87 14.43
CA GLU A 317 -13.38 6.46 14.61
C GLU A 317 -13.52 4.98 14.97
N CYS A 318 -12.68 4.12 14.39
CA CYS A 318 -12.69 2.67 14.60
C CYS A 318 -14.07 2.01 14.39
N SER A 319 -14.80 2.42 13.34
CA SER A 319 -16.16 1.93 13.03
C SER A 319 -16.30 0.41 12.90
N ASP A 320 -15.22 -0.26 12.49
CA ASP A 320 -15.10 -1.71 12.30
C ASP A 320 -14.39 -2.38 13.49
N THR A 321 -14.44 -1.74 14.67
CA THR A 321 -13.94 -2.24 15.96
C THR A 321 -12.42 -2.47 16.01
N HIS A 322 -11.96 -3.64 16.44
CA HIS A 322 -10.55 -3.92 16.70
C HIS A 322 -9.73 -4.25 15.44
N GLY A 323 -10.36 -4.72 14.36
CA GLY A 323 -9.69 -5.00 13.09
C GLY A 323 -9.00 -6.37 13.00
N GLY A 324 -9.23 -7.26 13.98
CA GLY A 324 -8.75 -8.65 13.96
C GLY A 324 -8.80 -9.31 15.33
N GLU A 325 -9.41 -10.49 15.43
CA GLU A 325 -9.62 -11.20 16.72
C GLU A 325 -8.29 -11.58 17.37
N SER A 326 -7.35 -12.10 16.58
CA SER A 326 -6.01 -12.46 17.04
C SER A 326 -5.22 -11.26 17.54
N PHE A 327 -5.35 -10.10 16.89
CA PHE A 327 -4.75 -8.84 17.34
C PHE A 327 -5.33 -8.39 18.69
N TYR A 328 -6.65 -8.42 18.83
CA TYR A 328 -7.34 -8.04 20.07
C TYR A 328 -6.90 -8.95 21.23
N ARG A 329 -7.00 -10.28 21.07
CA ARG A 329 -6.67 -11.24 22.12
C ARG A 329 -5.21 -11.13 22.58
N MET A 330 -4.29 -10.97 21.63
CA MET A 330 -2.86 -10.81 21.94
C MET A 330 -2.62 -9.67 22.94
N LEU A 331 -3.34 -8.56 22.80
CA LEU A 331 -3.21 -7.39 23.69
C LEU A 331 -4.07 -7.50 24.94
N SER A 332 -5.33 -7.95 24.81
CA SER A 332 -6.27 -7.99 25.95
C SER A 332 -5.96 -9.09 26.96
N GLU A 333 -5.30 -10.16 26.53
CA GLU A 333 -4.95 -11.30 27.38
C GLU A 333 -3.50 -11.19 27.93
N ALA A 334 -2.72 -10.20 27.47
CA ALA A 334 -1.38 -9.96 27.99
C ALA A 334 -1.43 -9.30 29.39
N PRO A 335 -0.57 -9.71 30.34
CA PRO A 335 -0.55 -9.13 31.69
C PRO A 335 -0.04 -7.68 31.71
N SER A 336 0.75 -7.31 30.71
CA SER A 336 1.26 -5.96 30.46
C SER A 336 1.61 -5.82 28.98
N PRO A 337 1.73 -4.58 28.46
CA PRO A 337 2.29 -4.31 27.13
C PRO A 337 3.66 -4.94 26.90
#